data_AF-A0A812ZRN9-F1
#
_entry.id   AF-A0A812ZRN9-F1
#
_cell.length_a   1.000
_cell.length_b   1.000
_cell.length_c   1.000
_cell.angle_alpha   90.00
_cell.angle_beta   90.00
_cell.angle_gamma   90.00
#
_symmetry.space_group_name_H-M   'P 1'
#
loop_
_entity.id
_entity.type
_entity.pdbx_description
1 polymer ?
#
loop_
_entity_poly.entity_id
_entity_poly.type
_entity_poly.pdbx_seq_one_letter_code
_entity_poly.pdbx_strand_id
1 'polypeptide(L)'
;CAILTNGEMPKRVSAFECSKEEGFMGVFKGQTEGFPMPCQGYDVAGDEAGGGCPHKKGACLKNEELYLGKCFKSCATLTQNQYSVRTGAETCCSTENVFSCMSPSNTKFSPDYNVGGGMNSK
;
A
#
# COMPACT_ATOMS: atom_id res chain seq x y z
N CYS A 1 8.23 -6.53 3.13
CA CYS A 1 9.52 -5.98 3.61
C CYS A 1 10.13 -6.85 4.68
N ALA A 2 9.65 -6.91 5.93
CA ALA A 2 10.27 -7.77 6.96
C ALA A 2 10.50 -9.23 6.54
N ILE A 3 9.54 -9.86 5.85
CA ILE A 3 9.71 -11.22 5.32
C ILE A 3 10.71 -11.26 4.16
N LEU A 4 10.63 -10.29 3.24
CA LEU A 4 11.46 -10.20 2.03
C LEU A 4 12.94 -9.91 2.34
N THR A 5 13.19 -9.20 3.44
CA THR A 5 14.53 -8.74 3.85
C THR A 5 15.06 -9.56 5.03
N ASN A 6 14.37 -10.65 5.40
CA ASN A 6 14.67 -11.44 6.59
C ASN A 6 14.87 -10.58 7.86
N GLY A 7 14.04 -9.54 7.99
CA GLY A 7 14.06 -8.59 9.10
C GLY A 7 15.05 -7.44 8.97
N GLU A 8 15.91 -7.42 7.95
CA GLU A 8 16.93 -6.36 7.80
C GLU A 8 16.31 -4.99 7.50
N MET A 9 15.33 -4.95 6.60
CA MET A 9 14.59 -3.74 6.23
C MET A 9 13.10 -4.02 6.40
N PRO A 10 12.56 -3.88 7.63
CA PRO A 10 11.22 -4.34 7.92
C PRO A 10 10.13 -3.42 7.37
N LYS A 11 10.44 -2.12 7.17
CA LYS A 11 9.46 -1.09 6.84
C LYS A 11 9.29 -0.99 5.32
N ARG A 12 8.03 -0.90 4.89
CA ARG A 12 7.64 -0.68 3.50
C ARG A 12 7.37 0.81 3.31
N VAL A 13 8.16 1.49 2.47
CA VAL A 13 8.04 2.94 2.25
C VAL A 13 7.27 3.26 0.98
N SER A 14 7.30 2.35 0.00
CA SER A 14 6.47 2.37 -1.20
C SER A 14 5.98 0.96 -1.53
N ALA A 15 5.17 0.82 -2.57
CA ALA A 15 4.78 -0.49 -3.06
C ALA A 15 5.98 -1.35 -3.49
N PHE A 16 7.12 -0.70 -3.76
CA PHE A 16 8.30 -1.25 -4.43
C PHE A 16 9.58 -1.20 -3.57
N GLU A 17 9.56 -0.40 -2.49
CA GLU A 17 10.77 -0.10 -1.70
C GLU A 17 10.60 -0.50 -0.24
N CYS A 18 11.65 -1.12 0.29
CA CYS A 18 11.83 -1.34 1.72
C CYS A 18 12.86 -0.36 2.26
N SER A 19 12.75 -0.02 3.54
CA SER A 19 13.69 0.84 4.26
C SER A 19 13.82 0.43 5.72
N LYS A 20 14.91 0.86 6.36
CA LYS A 20 15.07 0.84 7.82
C LYS A 20 14.41 2.07 8.45
N GLU A 21 14.23 3.14 7.67
CA GLU A 21 13.66 4.42 8.12
C GLU A 21 12.22 4.60 7.60
N GLU A 22 11.42 5.34 8.35
CA GLU A 22 10.03 5.68 7.99
C GLU A 22 9.93 7.10 7.43
N GLY A 23 8.82 7.42 6.79
CA GLY A 23 8.54 8.78 6.29
C GLY A 23 9.37 9.19 5.08
N PHE A 24 9.51 10.50 4.88
CA PHE A 24 10.19 11.09 3.71
C PHE A 24 11.63 10.59 3.57
N MET A 25 12.39 10.54 4.66
CA MET A 25 13.79 10.09 4.62
C MET A 25 13.92 8.60 4.27
N GLY A 26 12.91 7.80 4.62
CA GLY A 26 12.79 6.41 4.21
C GLY A 26 12.62 6.21 2.70
N VAL A 27 12.00 7.16 1.99
CA VAL A 27 11.85 7.13 0.52
C VAL A 27 13.19 7.41 -0.17
N PHE A 28 13.98 8.38 0.32
CA PHE A 28 15.30 8.68 -0.27
C PHE A 28 16.38 7.67 0.10
N LYS A 29 16.20 6.94 1.20
CA LYS A 29 17.11 5.88 1.65
C LYS A 29 16.54 4.48 1.40
N GLY A 30 15.40 4.39 0.72
CA GLY A 30 14.80 3.13 0.32
C GLY A 30 15.74 2.43 -0.65
N GLN A 31 15.92 1.12 -0.49
CA GLN A 31 16.63 0.33 -1.48
C GLN A 31 15.56 -0.38 -2.30
N THR A 32 15.59 -0.21 -3.62
CA THR A 32 15.02 -1.17 -4.55
C THR A 32 16.12 -2.22 -4.80
N GLU A 33 15.87 -3.48 -4.46
CA GLU A 33 16.81 -4.54 -4.84
C GLU A 33 16.71 -4.76 -6.35
N GLY A 34 17.72 -4.30 -7.09
CA GLY A 34 17.94 -4.67 -8.48
C GLY A 34 17.46 -3.69 -9.56
N PHE A 35 17.94 -3.95 -10.77
CA PHE A 35 17.44 -3.35 -12.01
C PHE A 35 15.94 -3.67 -12.12
N PRO A 36 15.07 -2.76 -12.66
CA PRO A 36 13.61 -2.92 -12.72
C PRO A 36 13.22 -4.06 -13.66
N MET A 37 13.48 -5.28 -13.21
CA MET A 37 13.22 -6.53 -13.88
C MET A 37 12.09 -7.22 -13.16
N PRO A 38 11.16 -7.79 -13.90
CA PRO A 38 10.02 -8.43 -13.30
C PRO A 38 10.39 -9.61 -12.43
N CYS A 39 9.78 -9.65 -11.24
CA CYS A 39 9.99 -10.69 -10.23
C CYS A 39 11.39 -10.65 -9.60
N GLN A 40 12.09 -9.52 -9.71
CA GLN A 40 13.33 -9.25 -8.97
C GLN A 40 13.11 -8.01 -8.11
N GLY A 41 13.54 -8.10 -6.85
CA GLY A 41 13.51 -6.98 -5.91
C GLY A 41 12.48 -7.09 -4.79
N TYR A 42 12.17 -5.96 -4.15
CA TYR A 42 11.17 -5.89 -3.07
C TYR A 42 9.73 -5.69 -3.58
N ASP A 43 9.56 -5.73 -4.89
CA ASP A 43 8.30 -5.55 -5.65
C ASP A 43 7.35 -6.75 -5.57
N VAL A 44 7.62 -7.74 -4.71
CA VAL A 44 6.89 -9.01 -4.66
C VAL A 44 5.95 -9.09 -3.46
N ALA A 45 4.72 -9.52 -3.70
CA ALA A 45 3.88 -10.08 -2.65
C ALA A 45 4.56 -11.36 -2.16
N GLY A 46 4.74 -11.51 -0.84
CA GLY A 46 5.49 -12.64 -0.27
C GLY A 46 4.93 -14.01 -0.66
N ASP A 47 5.76 -15.04 -0.55
CA ASP A 47 5.51 -16.42 -1.01
C ASP A 47 4.20 -17.05 -0.48
N GLU A 48 3.67 -16.54 0.62
CA GLU A 48 2.39 -16.92 1.22
C GLU A 48 1.17 -16.65 0.30
N ALA A 49 1.33 -15.86 -0.76
CA ALA A 49 0.30 -15.59 -1.75
C ALA A 49 0.08 -16.73 -2.77
N GLY A 50 0.95 -17.76 -2.78
CA GLY A 50 0.78 -18.99 -3.55
C GLY A 50 1.25 -18.88 -5.01
N GLY A 51 2.53 -19.18 -5.24
CA GLY A 51 3.14 -19.33 -6.57
C GLY A 51 3.97 -18.11 -6.97
N GLY A 52 5.29 -18.30 -7.06
CA GLY A 52 6.34 -17.25 -7.04
C GLY A 52 6.29 -16.09 -8.04
N CYS A 53 5.24 -15.97 -8.89
CA CYS A 53 4.60 -14.71 -9.30
C CYS A 53 3.36 -15.00 -10.18
N PRO A 54 2.11 -14.63 -9.77
CA PRO A 54 1.26 -13.84 -10.68
C PRO A 54 0.23 -12.94 -9.96
N HIS A 55 0.52 -11.64 -9.89
CA HIS A 55 -0.42 -10.51 -10.08
C HIS A 55 0.41 -9.36 -10.69
N LYS A 56 -0.20 -8.39 -11.40
CA LYS A 56 0.53 -7.31 -12.11
C LYS A 56 1.64 -6.71 -11.22
N LYS A 57 2.87 -6.69 -11.74
CA LYS A 57 4.08 -6.11 -11.11
C LYS A 57 3.73 -4.79 -10.40
N GLY A 58 4.05 -4.68 -9.12
CA GLY A 58 3.66 -3.53 -8.28
C GLY A 58 2.34 -3.65 -7.54
N ALA A 59 1.79 -4.87 -7.41
CA ALA A 59 0.55 -5.09 -6.69
C ALA A 59 0.76 -5.12 -5.17
N CYS A 60 -0.11 -4.42 -4.47
CA CYS A 60 -0.28 -4.52 -3.04
C CYS A 60 -0.82 -5.91 -2.63
N LEU A 61 -0.86 -6.21 -1.33
CA LEU A 61 -1.48 -7.45 -0.84
C LEU A 61 -2.95 -7.55 -1.30
N LYS A 62 -3.54 -8.75 -1.26
CA LYS A 62 -4.95 -8.97 -1.68
C LYS A 62 -5.96 -8.07 -0.96
N ASN A 63 -5.65 -7.66 0.27
CA ASN A 63 -6.46 -6.79 1.11
C ASN A 63 -6.02 -5.31 1.09
N GLU A 64 -5.05 -4.98 0.23
CA GLU A 64 -4.52 -3.64 0.03
C GLU A 64 -4.87 -3.12 -1.38
N GLU A 65 -4.77 -1.80 -1.54
CA GLU A 65 -4.92 -1.09 -2.81
C GLU A 65 -3.71 -0.17 -3.05
N LEU A 66 -3.33 -0.04 -4.31
CA LEU A 66 -2.22 0.83 -4.73
C LEU A 66 -2.73 2.25 -4.94
N TYR A 67 -2.20 3.20 -4.18
CA TYR A 67 -2.51 4.61 -4.32
C TYR A 67 -1.24 5.44 -4.21
N LEU A 68 -0.96 6.28 -5.22
CA LEU A 68 0.25 7.11 -5.31
C LEU A 68 1.55 6.34 -5.01
N GLY A 69 1.68 5.12 -5.52
CA GLY A 69 2.88 4.30 -5.35
C GLY A 69 3.04 3.69 -3.95
N LYS A 70 2.04 3.79 -3.08
CA LYS A 70 2.00 3.14 -1.76
C LYS A 70 0.84 2.17 -1.67
N CYS A 71 1.02 1.18 -0.80
CA CYS A 71 0.00 0.19 -0.53
C CYS A 71 -0.72 0.50 0.77
N PHE A 72 -2.02 0.70 0.67
CA PHE A 72 -2.90 0.97 1.80
C PHE A 72 -3.90 -0.15 1.94
N LYS A 73 -4.38 -0.38 3.16
CA LYS A 73 -5.56 -1.20 3.37
C LYS A 73 -6.73 -0.62 2.58
N SER A 74 -7.51 -1.47 1.92
CA SER A 74 -8.57 -0.97 1.04
C SER A 74 -9.60 -0.13 1.79
N CYS A 75 -10.01 0.98 1.18
CA CYS A 75 -11.07 1.86 1.69
C CYS A 75 -12.39 1.10 1.95
N ALA A 76 -12.71 0.12 1.11
CA ALA A 76 -13.82 -0.81 1.32
C ALA A 76 -13.71 -1.56 2.66
N THR A 77 -12.52 -2.04 3.02
CA THR A 77 -12.30 -2.74 4.30
C THR A 77 -12.34 -1.78 5.48
N LEU A 78 -11.67 -0.62 5.36
CA LEU A 78 -11.59 0.38 6.43
C LEU A 78 -12.95 1.00 6.78
N THR A 79 -13.86 1.07 5.81
CA THR A 79 -15.15 1.75 5.97
C THR A 79 -16.35 0.81 5.88
N GLN A 80 -16.13 -0.51 5.98
CA GLN A 80 -17.20 -1.52 5.90
C GLN A 80 -18.06 -1.35 4.62
N ASN A 81 -17.40 -1.11 3.49
CA ASN A 81 -17.97 -0.86 2.16
C ASN A 81 -18.80 0.44 2.01
N GLN A 82 -18.78 1.35 2.97
CA GLN A 82 -19.52 2.63 2.85
C GLN A 82 -18.78 3.67 1.99
N TYR A 83 -17.46 3.68 2.06
CA TYR A 83 -16.59 4.59 1.31
C TYR A 83 -15.49 3.76 0.65
N SER A 84 -15.78 3.15 -0.49
CA SER A 84 -14.90 2.17 -1.14
C SER A 84 -13.80 2.78 -2.00
N VAL A 85 -13.87 4.08 -2.33
CA VAL A 85 -12.98 4.74 -3.28
C VAL A 85 -11.91 5.53 -2.56
N ARG A 86 -10.64 5.25 -2.78
CA ARG A 86 -9.54 6.02 -2.18
C ARG A 86 -9.27 7.32 -2.94
N THR A 87 -9.26 8.43 -2.22
CA THR A 87 -8.94 9.77 -2.77
C THR A 87 -7.75 10.43 -2.07
N GLY A 88 -7.23 9.80 -1.01
CA GLY A 88 -6.03 10.24 -0.31
C GLY A 88 -5.44 9.14 0.58
N ALA A 89 -4.32 9.42 1.26
CA ALA A 89 -3.74 8.48 2.23
C ALA A 89 -4.67 8.24 3.42
N GLU A 90 -5.39 9.29 3.86
CA GLU A 90 -6.29 9.28 5.01
C GLU A 90 -7.77 9.44 4.62
N THR A 91 -8.04 9.42 3.31
CA THR A 91 -9.33 9.86 2.76
C THR A 91 -9.94 8.79 1.86
N CYS A 92 -11.14 8.35 2.22
CA CYS A 92 -11.98 7.47 1.44
C CYS A 92 -13.26 8.19 1.00
N CYS A 93 -13.83 7.77 -0.12
CA CYS A 93 -15.00 8.35 -0.75
C CYS A 93 -16.03 7.26 -1.11
N SER A 94 -17.32 7.61 -1.11
CA SER A 94 -18.43 6.70 -1.41
C SER A 94 -18.72 6.54 -2.91
N THR A 95 -18.04 7.31 -3.76
CA THR A 95 -18.33 7.39 -5.19
C THR A 95 -17.05 7.51 -6.00
N GLU A 96 -17.06 6.99 -7.22
CA GLU A 96 -15.94 7.08 -8.16
C GLU A 96 -15.85 8.45 -8.83
N ASN A 97 -16.91 9.26 -8.75
CA ASN A 97 -16.90 10.61 -9.31
C ASN A 97 -16.05 11.53 -8.44
N VAL A 98 -14.89 11.93 -8.96
CA VAL A 98 -13.93 12.81 -8.28
C VAL A 98 -14.57 14.11 -7.81
N PHE A 99 -15.48 14.70 -8.60
CA PHE A 99 -16.17 15.92 -8.21
C PHE A 99 -17.14 15.70 -7.04
N SER A 100 -17.78 14.54 -6.99
CA SER A 100 -18.66 14.17 -5.87
C SER A 100 -17.89 13.93 -4.57
N CYS A 101 -16.61 13.53 -4.65
CA CYS A 101 -15.73 13.40 -3.48
C CYS A 101 -15.26 14.75 -2.90
N MET A 102 -15.47 15.87 -3.60
CA MET A 102 -15.26 17.20 -3.02
C MET A 102 -16.35 17.56 -1.99
N SER A 103 -17.49 16.85 -1.99
CA SER A 103 -18.52 17.02 -0.98
C SER A 103 -18.16 16.28 0.31
N PRO A 104 -18.22 16.93 1.49
CA PRO A 104 -17.99 16.27 2.77
C PRO A 104 -18.93 15.10 3.04
N SER A 105 -20.12 15.09 2.43
CA SER A 105 -21.11 14.01 2.63
C SER A 105 -20.66 12.68 2.03
N ASN A 106 -19.85 12.73 0.96
CA ASN A 106 -19.36 11.57 0.24
C ASN A 106 -17.95 11.16 0.64
N THR A 107 -17.34 11.87 1.59
CA THR A 107 -15.93 11.70 1.94
C THR A 107 -15.78 11.44 3.44
N LYS A 108 -14.95 10.46 3.77
CA LYS A 108 -14.58 10.12 5.14
C LYS A 108 -13.09 10.25 5.30
N PHE A 109 -12.69 11.14 6.20
CA PHE A 109 -11.31 11.38 6.58
C PHE A 109 -11.04 10.77 7.96
N SER A 110 -9.97 9.99 8.08
CA SER A 110 -9.47 9.48 9.35
C SER A 110 -7.97 9.18 9.25
N PRO A 111 -7.16 9.59 10.24
CA PRO A 111 -5.73 9.27 10.26
C PRO A 111 -5.46 7.76 10.28
N ASP A 112 -6.41 6.97 10.80
CA ASP A 112 -6.32 5.51 10.86
C ASP A 112 -6.40 4.84 9.47
N TYR A 113 -6.67 5.60 8.40
CA TYR A 113 -6.75 5.08 7.03
C TYR A 113 -5.39 5.07 6.31
N ASN A 114 -4.38 5.71 6.88
CA ASN A 114 -2.99 5.71 6.40
C ASN A 114 -2.21 4.48 6.91
N VAL A 115 -2.80 3.30 6.69
CA VAL A 115 -2.27 2.02 7.18
C VAL A 115 -2.19 1.01 6.05
N GLY A 116 -1.22 0.10 6.12
CA GLY A 116 -1.14 -1.07 5.25
C GLY A 116 -2.09 -2.19 5.69
N GLY A 117 -2.19 -3.25 4.88
CA GLY A 117 -2.97 -4.46 5.15
C GLY A 117 -2.15 -5.64 5.64
N GLY A 118 -0.83 -5.50 5.82
CA GLY A 118 0.06 -6.56 6.29
C GLY A 118 -0.18 -6.97 7.76
N MET A 119 0.29 -8.17 8.13
CA MET A 119 0.08 -8.78 9.46
C MET A 119 0.64 -7.98 10.65
N ASN A 120 1.42 -6.93 10.41
CA ASN A 120 1.96 -6.02 11.45
C ASN A 120 1.71 -4.53 11.13
N SER A 121 0.70 -4.23 10.30
CA SER A 121 0.33 -2.85 10.00
C SER A 121 -0.52 -2.27 11.13
N LYS A 122 0.14 -1.73 12.16
CA LYS A 122 -0.46 -0.79 13.10
C LYS A 122 -0.17 0.63 12.67
#